data_AF-A0A3D1PDZ2-F1
#
_entry.id   AF-A0A3D1PDZ2-F1
#
_cell.length_a   1.000
_cell.length_b   1.000
_cell.length_c   1.000
_cell.angle_alpha   90.00
_cell.angle_beta   90.00
_cell.angle_gamma   90.00
#
_symmetry.space_group_name_H-M   'P 1'
#
loop_
_entity.id
_entity.type
_entity.pdbx_description
1 polymer ?
#
loop_
_entity_poly.entity_id
_entity_poly.type
_entity_poly.pdbx_seq_one_letter_code
_entity_poly.pdbx_strand_id
1 'polypeptide(L)'
;NKLASEEANLKIKKYGLSEKYLIHNSSFFDSLRPKAKYLVSNPPYLPALDNELYQPLLHGGLDGISVTKKLLGLDYENVLVMVSSYSNPEGLLDYALTKGYHTSNFIISPLTFGYYSSEPKVMDRIQEMKKNNMAFCSKNIYLLAGVLFTKRQKAKADLSTELLQLMTSIHQ
;
A
#
# COMPACT_ATOMS: atom_id res chain seq x y z
N ASN A 1 7.13 -14.65 8.62
CA ASN A 1 7.37 -15.73 7.62
C ASN A 1 8.83 -16.16 7.75
N LYS A 2 9.08 -17.37 8.27
CA LYS A 2 10.43 -17.83 8.61
C LYS A 2 11.36 -17.91 7.39
N LEU A 3 10.88 -18.50 6.29
CA LEU A 3 11.66 -18.65 5.05
C LEU A 3 12.05 -17.29 4.45
N ALA A 4 11.12 -16.34 4.39
CA ALA A 4 11.42 -15.00 3.89
C ALA A 4 12.46 -14.27 4.74
N SER A 5 12.41 -14.45 6.07
CA SER A 5 13.39 -13.88 7.00
C SER A 5 14.77 -14.53 6.85
N GLU A 6 14.84 -15.84 6.65
CA GLU A 6 16.11 -16.55 6.44
C GLU A 6 16.77 -16.11 5.14
N GLU A 7 16.00 -16.04 4.05
CA GLU A 7 16.49 -15.58 2.75
C GLU A 7 16.99 -14.14 2.79
N ALA A 8 16.28 -13.25 3.50
CA ALA A 8 16.72 -11.86 3.69
C ALA A 8 18.08 -11.80 4.44
N ASN A 9 18.23 -12.55 5.52
CA ASN A 9 19.48 -12.61 6.28
C ASN A 9 20.65 -13.17 5.46
N LEU A 10 20.39 -14.20 4.63
CA LEU A 10 21.41 -14.75 3.73
C LEU A 10 21.89 -13.71 2.72
N LYS A 11 20.97 -12.95 2.10
CA LYS A 11 21.33 -11.86 1.19
C LYS A 11 22.13 -10.77 1.89
N ILE A 12 21.69 -10.32 3.07
CA ILE A 12 22.38 -9.29 3.85
C ILE A 12 23.83 -9.72 4.13
N LYS A 13 24.03 -10.96 4.59
CA LYS A 13 25.37 -11.50 4.85
C LYS A 13 26.21 -11.60 3.58
N LYS A 14 25.65 -12.13 2.50
CA LYS A 14 26.34 -12.30 1.20
C LYS A 14 26.90 -10.99 0.66
N TYR A 15 26.18 -9.88 0.86
CA TYR A 15 26.58 -8.56 0.37
C TYR A 15 27.32 -7.70 1.42
N GLY A 16 27.67 -8.25 2.59
CA GLY A 16 28.42 -7.53 3.62
C GLY A 16 27.63 -6.38 4.26
N LEU A 17 26.30 -6.51 4.34
CA LEU A 17 25.39 -5.45 4.80
C LEU A 17 24.89 -5.64 6.25
N SER A 18 25.48 -6.56 7.00
CA SER A 18 25.03 -6.93 8.35
C SER A 18 25.01 -5.75 9.34
N GLU A 19 25.88 -4.76 9.16
CA GLU A 19 25.92 -3.55 10.01
C GLU A 19 24.87 -2.50 9.61
N LYS A 20 24.16 -2.70 8.49
CA LYS A 20 23.20 -1.74 7.92
C LYS A 20 21.75 -2.22 7.95
N TYR A 21 21.53 -3.52 7.96
CA TYR A 21 20.20 -4.12 7.91
C TYR A 21 19.98 -5.09 9.07
N LEU A 22 18.86 -4.91 9.75
CA LEU A 22 18.39 -5.80 10.80
C LEU A 22 17.03 -6.37 10.39
N ILE A 23 16.86 -7.68 10.54
CA ILE A 23 15.61 -8.37 10.21
C ILE A 23 14.90 -8.80 11.49
N HIS A 24 13.66 -8.35 11.67
CA HIS A 24 12.76 -8.82 12.71
C HIS A 24 11.67 -9.69 12.08
N ASN A 25 11.63 -10.98 12.42
CA ASN A 25 10.56 -11.89 11.99
C ASN A 25 9.37 -11.80 12.96
N SER A 26 8.74 -10.63 13.00
CA SER A 26 7.57 -10.34 13.82
C SER A 26 6.59 -9.45 13.07
N SER A 27 5.36 -9.37 13.57
CA SER A 27 4.43 -8.35 13.10
C SER A 27 4.98 -6.96 13.42
N PHE A 28 4.97 -6.08 12.43
CA PHE A 28 5.41 -4.69 12.61
C PHE A 28 4.51 -3.94 13.61
N PHE A 29 3.21 -4.27 13.64
CA PHE A 29 2.23 -3.61 14.51
C PHE A 29 2.32 -4.04 15.98
N ASP A 30 2.86 -5.23 16.25
CA ASP A 30 2.94 -5.81 17.60
C ASP A 30 4.35 -5.67 18.24
N SER A 31 5.30 -5.10 17.49
CA SER A 31 6.69 -4.96 17.90
C SER A 31 7.04 -3.55 18.39
N LEU A 32 8.13 -3.43 19.17
CA LEU A 32 8.72 -2.14 19.51
C LEU A 32 9.06 -1.37 18.23
N ARG A 33 8.47 -0.18 18.10
CA ARG A 33 8.60 0.65 16.90
C ARG A 33 9.98 1.31 16.85
N PRO A 34 10.78 1.10 15.79
CA PRO A 34 12.05 1.79 15.64
C PRO A 34 11.80 3.28 15.40
N LYS A 35 12.65 4.12 16.00
CA LYS A 35 12.71 5.54 15.66
C LYS A 35 13.30 5.67 14.26
N ALA A 36 12.49 6.05 13.28
CA ALA A 36 12.90 6.23 11.90
C ALA A 36 12.23 7.46 11.28
N LYS A 37 12.84 8.01 10.23
CA LYS A 37 12.25 9.10 9.44
C LYS A 37 11.37 8.61 8.29
N TYR A 38 11.58 7.37 7.85
CA TYR A 38 10.91 6.76 6.72
C TYR A 38 10.32 5.42 7.12
N LEU A 39 9.07 5.21 6.71
CA LEU A 39 8.39 3.92 6.70
C LEU A 39 8.14 3.53 5.24
N VAL A 40 8.49 2.31 4.87
CA VAL A 40 8.27 1.78 3.52
C VAL A 40 7.46 0.50 3.61
N SER A 41 6.37 0.41 2.84
CA SER A 41 5.59 -0.82 2.69
C SER A 41 5.34 -1.10 1.22
N ASN A 42 5.74 -2.28 0.76
CA ASN A 42 5.49 -2.81 -0.58
C ASN A 42 5.12 -4.28 -0.43
N PRO A 43 3.81 -4.54 -0.26
CA PRO A 43 2.98 -4.74 -1.45
C PRO A 43 1.80 -3.74 -1.53
N PRO A 44 1.11 -3.65 -2.68
CA PRO A 44 -0.27 -3.18 -2.68
C PRO A 44 -1.16 -4.21 -1.98
N TYR A 45 -2.08 -3.74 -1.13
CA TYR A 45 -3.01 -4.62 -0.40
C TYR A 45 -4.32 -4.83 -1.17
N LEU A 46 -4.90 -6.01 -1.00
CA LEU A 46 -6.08 -6.48 -1.71
C LEU A 46 -7.37 -6.18 -0.93
N PRO A 47 -8.43 -5.70 -1.57
CA PRO A 47 -9.75 -5.67 -0.95
C PRO A 47 -10.35 -7.08 -0.92
N ALA A 48 -10.85 -7.50 0.24
CA ALA A 48 -11.55 -8.78 0.40
C ALA A 48 -12.51 -8.74 1.59
N LEU A 49 -13.45 -9.70 1.65
CA LEU A 49 -14.41 -9.80 2.76
C LEU A 49 -13.80 -10.47 4.00
N ASP A 50 -12.84 -11.37 3.81
CA ASP A 50 -12.23 -12.19 4.86
C ASP A 50 -10.76 -12.53 4.51
N ASN A 51 -10.11 -13.30 5.38
CA ASN A 51 -8.72 -13.74 5.21
C ASN A 51 -8.59 -15.07 4.42
N GLU A 52 -9.68 -15.64 3.91
CA GLU A 52 -9.65 -16.87 3.12
C GLU A 52 -9.26 -16.56 1.67
N LEU A 53 -8.03 -16.06 1.52
CA LEU A 53 -7.37 -15.71 0.26
C LEU A 53 -6.20 -16.65 0.01
N TYR A 54 -5.75 -16.76 -1.25
CA TYR A 54 -4.51 -17.46 -1.58
C TYR A 54 -3.27 -16.90 -0.87
N GLN A 55 -3.29 -15.60 -0.57
CA GLN A 55 -2.27 -14.95 0.27
C GLN A 55 -2.94 -14.05 1.33
N PRO A 56 -3.25 -14.59 2.52
CA PRO A 56 -3.93 -13.84 3.58
C PRO A 56 -3.17 -12.59 4.04
N LEU A 57 -1.83 -12.58 3.94
CA LEU A 57 -1.01 -11.43 4.34
C LEU A 57 -1.16 -10.21 3.40
N LEU A 58 -1.78 -10.39 2.23
CA LEU A 58 -2.11 -9.29 1.33
C LEU A 58 -3.48 -8.68 1.62
N HIS A 59 -4.27 -9.23 2.55
CA HIS A 59 -5.58 -8.68 2.85
C HIS A 59 -5.48 -7.27 3.46
N GLY A 60 -6.01 -6.30 2.73
CA GLY A 60 -6.05 -4.88 3.09
C GLY A 60 -7.34 -4.44 3.77
N GLY A 61 -8.17 -5.37 4.27
CA GLY A 61 -9.54 -5.09 4.70
C GLY A 61 -10.52 -4.96 3.54
N LEU A 62 -11.77 -4.61 3.87
CA LEU A 62 -12.88 -4.54 2.91
C LEU A 62 -12.56 -3.66 1.69
N ASP A 63 -11.83 -2.56 1.89
CA ASP A 63 -11.54 -1.60 0.83
C ASP A 63 -10.07 -1.63 0.39
N GLY A 64 -9.29 -2.58 0.87
CA GLY A 64 -7.88 -2.74 0.50
C GLY A 64 -6.92 -1.71 1.11
N ILE A 65 -7.39 -0.82 2.00
CA ILE A 65 -6.58 0.28 2.58
C ILE A 65 -6.39 0.21 4.09
N SER A 66 -6.99 -0.75 4.80
CA SER A 66 -6.93 -0.83 6.27
C SER A 66 -5.50 -0.95 6.80
N VAL A 67 -4.64 -1.73 6.13
CA VAL A 67 -3.22 -1.84 6.55
C VAL A 67 -2.49 -0.52 6.33
N THR A 68 -2.68 0.13 5.18
CA THR A 68 -2.09 1.44 4.89
C THR A 68 -2.57 2.52 5.87
N LYS A 69 -3.86 2.52 6.24
CA LYS A 69 -4.41 3.41 7.28
C LYS A 69 -3.74 3.18 8.64
N LYS A 70 -3.48 1.91 9.01
CA LYS A 70 -2.71 1.61 10.23
C LYS A 70 -1.29 2.16 10.14
N LEU A 71 -0.60 1.98 9.01
CA LEU A 71 0.77 2.49 8.80
C LEU A 71 0.86 4.02 8.92
N LEU A 72 -0.05 4.76 8.27
CA LEU A 72 -0.15 6.22 8.39
C LEU A 72 -0.51 6.67 9.81
N GLY A 73 -1.20 5.83 10.59
CA GLY A 73 -1.49 6.09 12.00
C GLY A 73 -0.28 5.97 12.93
N LEU A 74 0.85 5.42 12.46
CA LEU A 74 2.06 5.25 13.27
C LEU A 74 2.92 6.52 13.37
N ASP A 75 2.54 7.59 12.66
CA ASP A 75 3.10 8.95 12.80
C ASP A 75 4.57 9.12 12.36
N TYR A 76 5.05 8.30 11.43
CA TYR A 76 6.35 8.50 10.79
C TYR A 76 6.38 9.76 9.93
N GLU A 77 7.51 10.46 9.85
CA GLU A 77 7.62 11.70 9.06
C GLU A 77 7.28 11.48 7.58
N ASN A 78 7.80 10.38 7.02
CA ASN A 78 7.63 10.00 5.62
C ASN A 78 7.14 8.54 5.53
N VAL A 79 6.13 8.30 4.71
CA VAL A 79 5.52 6.98 4.50
C VAL A 79 5.40 6.72 2.99
N LEU A 80 6.19 5.77 2.48
CA LEU A 80 6.18 5.32 1.09
C LEU A 80 5.38 4.01 0.99
N VAL A 81 4.31 4.02 0.21
CA VAL A 81 3.40 2.87 0.07
C VAL A 81 3.00 2.62 -1.38
N MET A 82 2.67 1.37 -1.69
CA MET A 82 2.07 1.00 -2.97
C MET A 82 0.54 1.03 -2.86
N VAL A 83 -0.12 1.68 -3.81
CA VAL A 83 -1.59 1.88 -3.83
C VAL A 83 -2.13 1.44 -5.18
N SER A 84 -2.99 0.43 -5.20
CA SER A 84 -3.75 0.05 -6.40
C SER A 84 -4.96 0.96 -6.57
N SER A 85 -5.28 1.32 -7.82
CA SER A 85 -6.49 2.10 -8.14
C SER A 85 -7.80 1.36 -7.85
N TYR A 86 -7.76 0.03 -7.69
CA TYR A 86 -8.90 -0.75 -7.23
C TYR A 86 -9.07 -0.80 -5.70
N SER A 87 -8.17 -0.19 -4.92
CA SER A 87 -8.17 -0.24 -3.45
C SER A 87 -8.45 1.15 -2.86
N ASN A 88 -9.64 1.71 -3.11
CA ASN A 88 -10.15 2.95 -2.52
C ASN A 88 -9.11 4.09 -2.37
N PRO A 89 -8.54 4.57 -3.49
CA PRO A 89 -7.49 5.60 -3.45
C PRO A 89 -7.99 6.91 -2.84
N GLU A 90 -9.24 7.31 -3.08
CA GLU A 90 -9.84 8.52 -2.48
C GLU A 90 -9.91 8.41 -0.96
N GLY A 91 -10.52 7.35 -0.43
CA GLY A 91 -10.64 7.15 1.01
C GLY A 91 -9.30 6.94 1.74
N LEU A 92 -8.24 6.59 1.01
CA LEU A 92 -6.87 6.59 1.53
C LEU A 92 -6.31 8.00 1.64
N LEU A 93 -6.46 8.82 0.60
CA LEU A 93 -5.99 10.21 0.56
C LEU A 93 -6.69 11.06 1.63
N ASP A 94 -8.01 10.93 1.77
CA ASP A 94 -8.78 11.60 2.82
C ASP A 94 -8.26 11.24 4.22
N TYR A 95 -7.99 9.96 4.43
CA TYR A 95 -7.43 9.51 5.71
C TYR A 95 -6.02 10.05 5.93
N ALA A 96 -5.16 10.06 4.92
CA ALA A 96 -3.81 10.63 5.02
C ALA A 96 -3.88 12.12 5.42
N LEU A 97 -4.80 12.88 4.84
CA LEU A 97 -5.07 14.27 5.21
C LEU A 97 -5.49 14.39 6.68
N THR A 98 -6.40 13.53 7.17
CA THR A 98 -6.80 13.54 8.60
C THR A 98 -5.64 13.23 9.56
N LYS A 99 -4.62 12.52 9.08
CA LYS A 99 -3.38 12.24 9.82
C LYS A 99 -2.28 13.27 9.59
N GLY A 100 -2.57 14.39 8.94
CA GLY A 100 -1.63 15.48 8.72
C GLY A 100 -0.52 15.13 7.73
N TYR A 101 -0.82 14.31 6.73
CA TYR A 101 0.05 14.07 5.58
C TYR A 101 -0.44 14.85 4.35
N HIS A 102 0.52 15.16 3.47
CA HIS A 102 0.30 15.52 2.07
C HIS A 102 0.97 14.47 1.18
N THR A 103 0.50 14.36 -0.06
CA THR A 103 1.21 13.59 -1.08
C THR A 103 2.36 14.44 -1.60
N SER A 104 3.59 14.09 -1.24
CA SER A 104 4.77 14.87 -1.65
C SER A 104 5.34 14.45 -3.00
N ASN A 105 5.16 13.18 -3.37
CA ASN A 105 5.55 12.68 -4.67
C ASN A 105 4.81 11.37 -4.99
N PHE A 106 4.69 11.03 -6.26
CA PHE A 106 4.19 9.73 -6.69
C PHE A 106 4.73 9.32 -8.06
N ILE A 107 4.71 8.02 -8.32
CA ILE A 107 4.87 7.44 -9.67
C ILE A 107 3.70 6.50 -9.92
N ILE A 108 3.23 6.40 -11.17
CA ILE A 108 2.12 5.53 -11.56
C ILE A 108 2.54 4.66 -12.73
N SER A 109 2.13 3.40 -12.71
CA SER A 109 2.30 2.46 -13.82
C SER A 109 1.02 1.63 -14.03
N PRO A 110 0.55 1.46 -15.28
CA PRO A 110 -0.53 0.53 -15.58
C PRO A 110 -0.05 -0.91 -15.48
N LEU A 111 -0.82 -1.77 -14.81
CA LEU A 111 -0.54 -3.20 -14.66
C LEU A 111 -1.76 -4.05 -15.02
N THR A 112 -1.50 -5.27 -15.48
CA THR A 112 -2.52 -6.31 -15.61
C THR A 112 -2.79 -6.96 -14.26
N PHE A 113 -3.98 -7.57 -14.11
CA PHE A 113 -4.29 -8.35 -12.92
C PHE A 113 -3.34 -9.55 -12.79
N GLY A 114 -2.74 -9.69 -11.61
CA GLY A 114 -1.85 -10.79 -11.28
C GLY A 114 -2.59 -11.94 -10.63
N TYR A 115 -1.84 -12.97 -10.23
CA TYR A 115 -2.41 -14.19 -9.65
C TYR A 115 -3.35 -13.92 -8.46
N TYR A 116 -2.91 -13.13 -7.47
CA TYR A 116 -3.72 -12.85 -6.27
C TYR A 116 -4.86 -11.87 -6.53
N SER A 117 -4.68 -10.87 -7.41
CA SER A 117 -5.75 -9.93 -7.73
C SER A 117 -6.77 -10.49 -8.71
N SER A 118 -6.49 -11.62 -9.34
CA SER A 118 -7.43 -12.38 -10.19
C SER A 118 -8.17 -13.48 -9.45
N GLU A 119 -7.95 -13.63 -8.14
CA GLU A 119 -8.73 -14.57 -7.32
C GLU A 119 -10.22 -14.17 -7.36
N PRO A 120 -11.17 -15.10 -7.59
CA PRO A 120 -12.58 -14.76 -7.76
C PRO A 120 -13.17 -13.89 -6.65
N LYS A 121 -12.89 -14.21 -5.38
CA LYS A 121 -13.35 -13.42 -4.22
C LYS A 121 -12.83 -11.98 -4.25
N VAL A 122 -11.57 -11.77 -4.64
CA VAL A 122 -10.96 -10.44 -4.75
C VAL A 122 -11.56 -9.69 -5.92
N MET A 123 -11.73 -10.35 -7.07
CA MET A 123 -12.34 -9.74 -8.25
C MET A 123 -13.79 -9.32 -8.01
N ASP A 124 -14.59 -10.18 -7.38
CA ASP A 124 -15.98 -9.88 -7.00
C ASP A 124 -16.04 -8.66 -6.10
N ARG A 125 -15.13 -8.56 -5.11
CA ARG A 125 -15.03 -7.39 -4.24
C ARG A 125 -14.64 -6.12 -5.01
N ILE A 126 -13.68 -6.22 -5.93
CA ILE A 126 -13.29 -5.09 -6.81
C ILE A 126 -14.49 -4.63 -7.64
N GLN A 127 -15.27 -5.55 -8.21
CA GLN A 127 -16.48 -5.20 -8.98
C GLN A 127 -17.56 -4.54 -8.13
N GLU A 128 -17.75 -5.00 -6.90
CA GLU A 128 -18.65 -4.35 -5.95
C GLU A 128 -18.19 -2.92 -5.61
N MET A 129 -16.92 -2.75 -5.26
CA MET A 129 -16.33 -1.44 -4.97
C MET A 129 -16.42 -0.49 -6.16
N LYS A 130 -16.27 -1.00 -7.39
CA LYS A 130 -16.42 -0.21 -8.61
C LYS A 130 -17.81 0.37 -8.77
N LYS A 131 -18.87 -0.39 -8.45
CA LYS A 131 -20.26 0.11 -8.43
C LYS A 131 -20.46 1.26 -7.44
N ASN A 132 -19.63 1.32 -6.40
CA ASN A 132 -19.67 2.34 -5.35
C ASN A 132 -18.64 3.46 -5.56
N ASN A 133 -18.00 3.56 -6.74
CA ASN A 133 -16.94 4.53 -7.04
C ASN A 133 -15.72 4.45 -6.09
N MET A 134 -15.38 3.26 -5.61
CA MET A 134 -14.23 3.02 -4.72
C MET A 134 -13.10 2.22 -5.38
N ALA A 135 -13.32 1.72 -6.59
CA ALA A 135 -12.33 0.97 -7.36
C ALA A 135 -12.34 1.40 -8.82
N PHE A 136 -11.16 1.65 -9.38
CA PHE A 136 -10.98 2.22 -10.72
C PHE A 136 -10.06 1.33 -11.54
N CYS A 137 -10.64 0.57 -12.46
CA CYS A 137 -9.93 -0.34 -13.34
C CYS A 137 -10.77 -0.66 -14.57
N SER A 138 -10.10 -1.04 -15.65
CA SER A 138 -10.75 -1.61 -16.84
C SER A 138 -10.80 -3.13 -16.74
N LYS A 139 -11.30 -3.78 -17.80
CA LYS A 139 -11.25 -5.25 -17.92
C LYS A 139 -9.81 -5.80 -17.83
N ASN A 140 -8.84 -5.06 -18.35
CA ASN A 140 -7.48 -5.58 -18.57
C ASN A 140 -6.45 -5.01 -17.61
N ILE A 141 -6.64 -3.77 -17.14
CA ILE A 141 -5.63 -3.05 -16.39
C ILE A 141 -6.19 -2.30 -15.19
N TYR A 142 -5.30 -2.08 -14.22
CA TYR A 142 -5.45 -1.13 -13.13
C TYR A 142 -4.18 -0.26 -13.04
N LEU A 143 -4.23 0.84 -12.30
CA LEU A 143 -3.06 1.67 -12.03
C LEU A 143 -2.46 1.30 -10.67
N LEU A 144 -1.14 1.14 -10.63
CA LEU A 144 -0.39 1.01 -9.40
C LEU A 144 0.43 2.28 -9.17
N ALA A 145 0.18 2.94 -8.05
CA ALA A 145 0.96 4.08 -7.60
C ALA A 145 1.97 3.69 -6.53
N GLY A 146 3.20 4.18 -6.65
CA GLY A 146 4.11 4.35 -5.51
C GLY A 146 3.93 5.76 -4.96
N VAL A 147 3.43 5.90 -3.74
CA VAL A 147 3.01 7.18 -3.15
C VAL A 147 3.88 7.51 -1.95
N LEU A 148 4.48 8.70 -1.95
CA LEU A 148 5.20 9.25 -0.80
C LEU A 148 4.31 10.25 -0.06
N PHE A 149 3.83 9.83 1.12
CA PHE A 149 3.17 10.71 2.08
C PHE A 149 4.22 11.33 3.01
N THR A 150 4.17 12.65 3.17
CA THR A 150 5.05 13.38 4.10
C THR A 150 4.21 14.28 5.00
N LYS A 151 4.60 14.40 6.27
CA LYS A 151 3.93 15.30 7.21
C LYS A 151 3.86 16.73 6.67
N ARG A 152 2.68 17.37 6.78
CA ARG A 152 2.39 18.70 6.21
C ARG A 152 3.48 19.74 6.48
N GLN A 153 4.00 19.77 7.70
CA GLN A 153 5.06 20.70 8.14
C GLN A 153 6.41 20.53 7.40
N LYS A 154 6.61 19.43 6.67
CA LYS A 154 7.82 19.12 5.91
C LYS A 154 7.57 19.03 4.40
N ALA A 155 6.32 18.93 3.97
CA ALA A 155 5.96 18.82 2.56
C ALA A 155 6.12 20.17 1.85
N LYS A 156 6.70 20.15 0.64
CA LYS A 156 6.87 21.37 -0.19
C LYS A 156 5.60 21.72 -0.98
N ALA A 157 4.85 20.70 -1.36
CA ALA A 157 3.60 20.78 -2.10
C ALA A 157 2.70 19.61 -1.71
N ASP A 158 1.41 19.72 -2.01
CA ASP A 158 0.46 18.61 -1.91
C ASP A 158 -0.03 18.23 -3.30
N LEU A 159 0.35 17.04 -3.75
CA LEU A 159 -0.01 16.47 -5.05
C LEU A 159 -1.21 15.50 -4.95
N SER A 160 -1.98 15.57 -3.87
CA SER A 160 -3.08 14.64 -3.61
C SER A 160 -4.18 14.75 -4.66
N THR A 161 -4.46 15.96 -5.16
CA THR A 161 -5.46 16.18 -6.22
C THR A 161 -5.04 15.53 -7.53
N GLU A 162 -3.78 15.73 -7.95
CA GLU A 162 -3.22 15.17 -9.18
C GLU A 162 -3.14 13.64 -9.11
N LEU A 163 -2.71 13.12 -7.96
CA LEU A 163 -2.70 11.68 -7.71
C LEU A 163 -4.12 11.10 -7.81
N LEU A 164 -5.10 11.75 -7.18
CA LEU A 164 -6.49 11.27 -7.22
C LEU A 164 -7.02 11.25 -8.65
N GLN A 165 -6.86 12.35 -9.41
CA GLN A 165 -7.30 12.44 -10.80
C GLN A 165 -6.71 11.32 -11.66
N LEU A 166 -5.43 11.01 -11.51
CA LEU A 166 -4.80 9.93 -12.26
C LEU A 166 -5.30 8.56 -11.80
N MET A 167 -5.39 8.33 -10.49
CA MET A 167 -5.81 7.05 -9.92
C MET A 167 -7.28 6.72 -10.21
N THR A 168 -8.13 7.72 -10.43
CA THR A 168 -9.53 7.51 -10.83
C THR A 168 -9.72 7.45 -12.34
N SER A 169 -8.77 7.94 -13.15
CA SER A 169 -8.95 8.10 -14.61
C SER A 169 -9.38 6.85 -15.41
N ILE A 170 -9.21 5.64 -14.88
CA ILE A 170 -9.63 4.40 -15.55
C ILE A 170 -11.05 4.01 -15.11
N HIS A 171 -12.03 4.41 -15.90
CA HIS A 171 -13.42 3.98 -15.80
C HIS A 171 -13.87 3.34 -17.12
N GLN A 172 -14.26 2.07 -17.09
CA GLN A 172 -15.05 1.42 -18.14
C GLN A 172 -16.05 0.46 -17.51
#